data_AF-A0A2K3KUW5-F1
#
_entry.id   AF-A0A2K3KUW5-F1
#
_cell.length_a   1.000
_cell.length_b   1.000
_cell.length_c   1.000
_cell.angle_alpha   90.00
_cell.angle_beta   90.00
_cell.angle_gamma   90.00
#
_symmetry.space_group_name_H-M   'P 1'
#
loop_
_entity.id
_entity.type
_entity.pdbx_description
1 polymer ?
#
loop_
_entity_poly.entity_id
_entity_poly.type
_entity_poly.pdbx_seq_one_letter_code
_entity_poly.pdbx_strand_id
1 'polypeptide(L)' 'MMNKVFNNEIGDMLEVYMDDMIVKSDEEVDHTAHLKRVFDQARKYNM' A
#
# COMPACT_ATOMS: atom_id res chain seq x y z
N MET A 1 -6.90 -11.02 -3.37
CA MET A 1 -6.83 -9.98 -4.43
C MET A 1 -5.67 -9.03 -4.16
N MET A 2 -5.54 -8.53 -2.93
CA MET A 2 -4.41 -7.73 -2.42
C MET A 2 -3.02 -8.23 -2.80
N ASN A 3 -2.73 -9.52 -2.57
CA ASN A 3 -1.41 -10.08 -2.90
C ASN A 3 -1.06 -10.03 -4.38
N LYS A 4 -2.04 -9.89 -5.29
CA LYS A 4 -1.78 -9.70 -6.73
C LYS A 4 -1.62 -8.23 -7.11
N VAL A 5 -2.35 -7.33 -6.45
CA VAL A 5 -2.33 -5.88 -6.74
C VAL A 5 -1.09 -5.21 -6.17
N PHE A 6 -0.66 -5.65 -4.99
CA PHE A 6 0.41 -5.01 -4.21
C PHE A 6 1.64 -5.91 -4.02
N ASN A 7 1.87 -6.86 -4.92
CA ASN A 7 2.92 -7.88 -4.76
C ASN A 7 4.33 -7.28 -4.60
N ASN A 8 4.58 -6.09 -5.16
CA ASN A 8 5.89 -5.44 -5.09
C ASN A 8 6.02 -4.53 -3.87
N GLU A 9 4.90 -4.22 -3.22
CA GLU A 9 4.78 -3.28 -2.12
C GLU A 9 4.59 -4.01 -0.77
N ILE A 10 4.06 -5.23 -0.80
CA ILE A 10 3.82 -6.08 0.38
C ILE A 10 5.15 -6.53 0.99
N GLY A 11 5.33 -6.24 2.28
CA GLY A 11 6.51 -6.60 3.08
C GLY A 11 7.61 -5.54 3.13
N ASP A 12 7.55 -4.53 2.26
CA ASP A 12 8.48 -3.39 2.26
C ASP A 12 7.78 -2.16 2.89
N MET A 13 6.83 -1.56 2.18
CA MET A 13 6.07 -0.39 2.65
C MET A 13 4.59 -0.68 2.97
N LEU A 14 4.10 -1.88 2.66
CA LEU A 14 2.70 -2.26 2.86
C LEU A 14 2.60 -3.58 3.64
N GLU A 15 1.85 -3.56 4.73
CA GLU A 15 1.39 -4.77 5.41
C GLU A 15 -0.11 -4.92 5.19
N VAL A 16 -0.52 -6.13 4.81
CA VAL A 16 -1.93 -6.43 4.52
C VAL A 16 -2.40 -7.50 5.49
N TYR A 17 -3.42 -7.18 6.26
CA TYR A 17 -4.24 -8.11 7.04
C TYR A 17 -5.50 -8.45 6.23
N MET A 18 -6.37 -9.32 6.76
CA MET A 18 -7.54 -9.77 6.00
C MET A 18 -8.44 -8.62 5.54
N ASP A 19 -8.66 -7.62 6.41
CA ASP A 19 -9.54 -6.49 6.13
C ASP A 19 -8.80 -5.13 6.10
N ASP A 20 -7.61 -5.05 6.70
CA ASP A 20 -6.87 -3.80 6.88
C ASP A 20 -5.59 -3.77 6.05
N MET A 21 -5.28 -2.60 5.50
CA MET A 21 -4.00 -2.29 4.88
C MET A 21 -3.26 -1.24 5.72
N ILE A 22 -2.05 -1.58 6.14
CA ILE A 22 -1.17 -0.69 6.89
C ILE A 22 -0.04 -0.26 5.98
N VAL A 23 0.09 1.05 5.74
CA VAL A 23 1.23 1.63 5.03
C VAL A 23 2.27 2.05 6.05
N LYS A 24 3.53 1.69 5.84
CA LYS A 24 4.67 2.04 6.69
C LYS A 24 5.71 2.81 5.90
N SER A 25 6.39 3.73 6.58
CA SER A 25 7.48 4.55 6.03
C SER A 25 8.47 4.85 7.15
N ASP A 26 9.76 4.88 6.82
CA ASP A 26 10.81 5.21 7.79
C ASP A 26 10.83 6.71 8.13
N GLU A 27 10.52 7.58 7.14
CA GLU A 27 10.37 9.01 7.33
C GLU A 27 8.95 9.51 6.98
N GLU A 28 8.50 10.57 7.67
CA GLU A 28 7.16 11.16 7.49
C GLU A 28 6.99 11.77 6.08
N VAL A 29 8.07 12.34 5.52
CA VAL A 29 8.09 12.90 4.16
C VAL A 29 7.78 11.82 3.11
N ASP A 30 8.32 10.62 3.32
CA ASP A 30 8.10 9.48 2.42
C ASP A 30 6.70 8.88 2.59
N HIS A 31 6.06 9.10 3.74
CA HIS A 31 4.74 8.55 4.03
C HIS A 31 3.65 9.07 3.10
N THR A 32 3.69 10.36 2.76
CA THR A 32 2.70 10.94 1.83
C THR A 32 2.85 10.37 0.42
N ALA A 33 4.09 10.11 -0.01
CA ALA A 33 4.36 9.50 -1.32
C ALA A 33 3.93 8.02 -1.36
N HIS A 34 4.19 7.27 -0.29
CA HIS A 34 3.77 5.86 -0.16
C HIS A 34 2.24 5.73 -0.16
N LEU A 35 1.55 6.55 0.62
CA LEU A 35 0.08 6.61 0.63
C LEU A 35 -0.48 6.91 -0.77
N LYS A 36 0.09 7.88 -1.48
CA LYS A 36 -0.34 8.21 -2.84
C LYS A 36 -0.23 6.99 -3.78
N ARG A 37 0.90 6.28 -3.75
CA ARG A 37 1.10 5.07 -4.56
C ARG A 37 0.08 3.98 -4.24
N VAL A 38 -0.20 3.78 -2.95
CA VAL A 38 -1.17 2.78 -2.48
C VAL A 38 -2.59 3.14 -2.94
N PHE A 39 -3.01 4.40 -2.80
CA PHE A 39 -4.33 4.85 -3.26
C PHE A 39 -4.48 4.78 -4.78
N ASP A 40 -3.44 5.13 -5.53
CA ASP A 40 -3.48 5.07 -7.00
C ASP A 40 -3.60 3.62 -7.50
N GLN A 41 -2.94 2.66 -6.83
CA GLN A 41 -3.13 1.23 -7.04
C GLN A 41 -4.56 0.79 -6.68
N ALA A 42 -5.05 1.12 -5.48
CA ALA A 42 -6.41 0.74 -5.05
C ALA A 42 -7.49 1.21 -6.04
N ARG A 43 -7.43 2.47 -6.47
CA ARG A 43 -8.35 3.05 -7.47
C ARG A 43 -8.32 2.31 -8.81
N LYS A 44 -7.14 1.88 -9.29
CA LYS A 44 -7.03 1.12 -10.56
C LYS A 44 -7.79 -0.20 -10.53
N TYR A 45 -7.94 -0.80 -9.36
CA TYR A 45 -8.63 -2.07 -9.18
C TYR A 45 -10.04 -1.91 -8.59
N ASN A 46 -10.55 -0.67 -8.50
CA ASN A 46 -11.84 -0.33 -7.86
C ASN A 46 -11.97 -0.92 -6.45
N MET A 47 -10.90 -0.76 -5.67
CA MET A 47 -10.87 -1.10 -4.25
C MET A 47 -11.16 0.11 -3.37
#